data_AF-A0A926GK56-F1
#
_entry.id   AF-A0A926GK56-F1
#
_cell.length_a   1.000
_cell.length_b   1.000
_cell.length_c   1.000
_cell.angle_alpha   90.00
_cell.angle_beta   90.00
_cell.angle_gamma   90.00
#
_symmetry.space_group_name_H-M   'P 1'
#
loop_
_entity.id
_entity.type
_entity.pdbx_description
1 polymer ?
#
loop_
_entity_poly.entity_id
_entity_poly.type
_entity_poly.pdbx_seq_one_letter_code
_entity_poly.pdbx_strand_id
1 'polypeptide(L)'
;MNGSVAADSGVTLTQRVANTDEGGDWADVTLQANNDALDARDPCAHIDAKAAALGIAFTGNAVSGCENVRGGQRKRFQHCDIYYSASTGAHEVHGDIRRKYDFKGGPNSDLFLPVTDETATPDRIGRYNHFSGNGSIYWHPDTGPMEVRGGIRATWAGQGWERGGLGYPTSDEMMIGQSPAQWFSDFQNGVLFWQDNAGIDPAVATLSRSGVLAAFEAAFRNRITDARVDIQSVSIVGVSSTGGDFMRSRNRTITFRLAGEVSSGHWFIPDPDWWLEMPILIEAIPAPNAATDVRLQVRRNGSARIHASNFAGIGTRETVEGIRNAVESGFSAPISVADIPAAAGLLSAKVLPDAAVRLYFRPDVAGRFAAGIAQGRLDNLQL
;
A
#
# COMPACT_ATOMS: atom_id res chain seq x y z
N MET A 1 42.70 5.45 29.67
CA MET A 1 43.64 6.24 28.84
C MET A 1 42.80 7.25 28.07
N ASN A 2 43.00 8.55 28.30
CA ASN A 2 42.40 9.59 27.46
C ASN A 2 43.39 9.90 26.34
N GLY A 3 43.05 9.53 25.10
CA GLY A 3 43.82 9.86 23.91
C GLY A 3 42.90 10.52 22.89
N SER A 4 43.25 11.73 22.45
CA SER A 4 42.69 12.32 21.25
C SER A 4 43.39 11.72 20.03
N VAL A 5 42.64 11.14 19.10
CA VAL A 5 43.18 10.62 17.83
C VAL A 5 43.22 11.76 16.82
N ALA A 6 44.36 11.96 16.16
CA ALA A 6 44.50 12.97 15.10
C ALA A 6 43.72 12.55 13.84
N ALA A 7 43.34 13.51 13.00
CA ALA A 7 42.68 13.23 11.73
C ALA A 7 43.65 12.47 10.79
N ASP A 8 43.15 11.49 10.01
CA ASP A 8 43.91 10.52 9.18
C ASP A 8 44.87 9.60 9.96
N SER A 9 44.47 9.19 11.16
CA SER A 9 45.25 8.23 11.95
C SER A 9 44.40 7.08 12.49
N GLY A 10 44.99 5.88 12.51
CA GLY A 10 44.40 4.69 13.11
C GLY A 10 45.13 4.31 14.39
N VAL A 11 44.37 3.89 15.41
CA VAL A 11 44.93 3.25 16.60
C VAL A 11 44.56 1.78 16.55
N THR A 12 45.59 0.93 16.61
CA THR A 12 45.41 -0.51 16.82
C THR A 12 45.65 -0.80 18.28
N LEU A 13 44.61 -1.24 18.98
CA LEU A 13 44.74 -1.77 20.34
C LEU A 13 44.74 -3.29 20.25
N THR A 14 45.89 -3.90 20.52
CA THR A 14 45.98 -5.34 20.71
C THR A 14 46.02 -5.63 22.20
N GLN A 15 44.99 -6.32 22.69
CA GLN A 15 44.97 -6.83 24.05
C GLN A 15 45.18 -8.35 24.02
N ARG A 16 46.23 -8.80 24.68
CA ARG A 16 46.50 -10.22 24.88
C ARG A 16 45.71 -10.72 26.07
N VAL A 17 44.82 -11.68 25.86
CA VAL A 17 43.92 -12.23 26.87
C VAL A 17 44.34 -13.67 27.16
N ALA A 18 44.50 -14.01 28.44
CA ALA A 18 44.79 -15.37 28.86
C ALA A 18 43.50 -16.19 28.89
N ASN A 19 43.54 -17.39 28.32
CA ASN A 19 42.50 -18.36 28.58
C ASN A 19 42.76 -19.05 29.94
N THR A 20 41.73 -19.20 30.76
CA THR A 20 41.86 -19.68 32.16
C THR A 20 41.36 -21.10 32.37
N ASP A 21 40.76 -21.73 31.36
CA ASP A 21 40.19 -23.07 31.46
C ASP A 21 41.20 -24.18 31.10
N GLU A 22 42.14 -23.95 30.19
CA GLU A 22 43.16 -24.94 29.83
C GLU A 22 44.54 -24.30 29.58
N GLY A 23 45.44 -24.41 30.56
CA GLY A 23 46.87 -24.54 30.29
C GLY A 23 47.59 -23.42 29.52
N GLY A 24 47.38 -22.15 29.87
CA GLY A 24 48.34 -21.08 29.52
C GLY A 24 48.32 -20.58 28.08
N ASP A 25 47.26 -20.88 27.32
CA ASP A 25 47.04 -20.32 25.98
C ASP A 25 46.61 -18.85 26.04
N TRP A 26 47.09 -18.07 25.07
CA TRP A 26 46.79 -16.64 24.95
C TRP A 26 46.17 -16.36 23.59
N ALA A 27 45.17 -15.48 23.55
CA ALA A 27 44.61 -14.94 22.32
C ALA A 27 44.85 -13.43 22.24
N ASP A 28 45.30 -12.96 21.08
CA ASP A 28 45.40 -11.54 20.79
C ASP A 28 44.06 -11.05 20.22
N VAL A 29 43.36 -10.22 20.99
CA VAL A 29 42.17 -9.51 20.50
C VAL A 29 42.62 -8.16 19.98
N THR A 30 42.47 -7.94 18.68
CA THR A 30 42.86 -6.68 18.03
C THR A 30 41.63 -5.86 17.68
N LEU A 31 41.58 -4.63 18.20
CA LEU A 31 40.59 -3.61 17.85
C LEU A 31 41.29 -2.55 16.99
N GLN A 32 40.75 -2.30 15.80
CA GLN A 32 41.20 -1.21 14.93
C GLN A 32 40.17 -0.09 14.96
N ALA A 33 40.62 1.13 15.30
CA ALA A 33 39.82 2.34 15.22
C ALA A 33 40.54 3.35 14.33
N ASN A 34 39.93 3.71 13.19
CA ASN A 34 40.46 4.70 12.26
C ASN A 34 39.71 6.03 12.43
N ASN A 35 40.45 7.14 12.41
CA ASN A 35 39.91 8.48 12.35
C ASN A 35 40.20 9.05 10.96
N ASP A 36 39.40 8.66 9.96
CA ASP A 36 39.54 9.18 8.60
C ASP A 36 39.17 10.66 8.61
N ALA A 37 40.14 11.55 8.36
CA ALA A 37 39.84 12.94 8.13
C ALA A 37 39.18 13.02 6.76
N LEU A 38 37.86 13.08 6.72
CA LEU A 38 37.16 13.32 5.46
C LEU A 38 37.63 14.68 4.94
N ASP A 39 38.46 14.67 3.89
CA ASP A 39 39.08 15.88 3.33
C ASP A 39 37.97 16.87 2.97
N ALA A 40 37.96 18.02 3.64
CA ALA A 40 37.00 19.09 3.38
C ALA A 40 37.08 19.63 1.92
N ARG A 41 38.11 19.25 1.15
CA ARG A 41 38.26 19.56 -0.28
C ARG A 41 37.65 18.51 -1.21
N ASP A 42 37.39 17.28 -0.74
CA ASP A 42 36.65 16.29 -1.51
C ASP A 42 35.15 16.46 -1.24
N PRO A 43 34.38 16.99 -2.21
CA PRO A 43 32.97 17.28 -2.02
C PRO A 43 32.12 16.03 -1.74
N CYS A 44 32.63 14.82 -1.96
CA CYS A 44 31.92 13.57 -1.76
C CYS A 44 32.60 12.57 -0.81
N ALA A 45 33.61 12.97 -0.03
CA ALA A 45 34.31 12.07 0.90
C ALA A 45 33.35 11.31 1.84
N HIS A 46 32.33 12.00 2.37
CA HIS A 46 31.30 11.38 3.21
C HIS A 46 30.45 10.34 2.47
N ILE A 47 30.16 10.58 1.19
CA ILE A 47 29.41 9.66 0.35
C ILE A 47 30.25 8.42 0.04
N ASP A 48 31.53 8.61 -0.27
CA ASP A 48 32.43 7.51 -0.61
C ASP A 48 32.76 6.66 0.62
N ALA A 49 32.92 7.27 1.80
CA ALA A 49 33.03 6.56 3.07
C ALA A 49 31.77 5.72 3.37
N LYS A 50 30.58 6.28 3.14
CA LYS A 50 29.30 5.55 3.29
C LYS A 50 29.21 4.39 2.31
N ALA A 51 29.55 4.59 1.04
CA ALA A 51 29.55 3.55 0.02
C ALA A 51 30.51 2.40 0.38
N ALA A 52 31.71 2.74 0.87
CA ALA A 52 32.68 1.76 1.34
C ALA A 52 32.14 0.94 2.53
N ALA A 53 31.46 1.59 3.48
CA ALA A 53 30.85 0.92 4.63
C ALA A 53 29.68 -0.01 4.24
N LEU A 54 28.87 0.37 3.23
CA LEU A 54 27.80 -0.48 2.70
C LEU A 54 28.33 -1.65 1.86
N GLY A 55 29.49 -1.44 1.23
CA GLY A 55 30.16 -2.43 0.39
C GLY A 55 29.59 -2.53 -1.03
N ILE A 56 30.46 -2.94 -1.96
CA ILE A 56 30.15 -2.98 -3.39
C ILE A 56 29.00 -3.93 -3.76
N ALA A 57 28.75 -4.96 -2.94
CA ALA A 57 27.64 -5.88 -3.13
C ALA A 57 26.28 -5.18 -2.96
N PHE A 58 26.21 -4.18 -2.07
CA PHE A 58 25.01 -3.37 -1.89
C PHE A 58 24.93 -2.27 -2.95
N THR A 59 25.92 -1.37 -3.00
CA THR A 59 25.85 -0.16 -3.83
C THR A 59 25.96 -0.46 -5.33
N GLY A 60 26.73 -1.48 -5.69
CA GLY A 60 27.31 -1.62 -7.02
C GLY A 60 28.35 -0.53 -7.31
N ASN A 61 28.87 -0.49 -8.54
CA ASN A 61 29.84 0.51 -8.97
C ASN A 61 29.24 1.91 -9.00
N ALA A 62 30.06 2.93 -8.75
CA ALA A 62 29.67 4.31 -8.99
C ALA A 62 29.39 4.52 -10.48
N VAL A 63 28.28 5.20 -10.80
CA VAL A 63 27.87 5.54 -12.17
C VAL A 63 27.90 7.05 -12.42
N SER A 64 28.21 7.85 -11.41
CA SER A 64 28.45 9.29 -11.53
C SER A 64 29.68 9.73 -10.73
N GLY A 65 30.19 10.92 -11.05
CA GLY A 65 31.03 11.68 -10.14
C GLY A 65 30.22 12.34 -9.02
N CYS A 66 30.85 13.22 -8.26
CA CYS A 66 30.19 14.03 -7.25
C CYS A 66 29.30 15.10 -7.92
N GLU A 67 28.01 15.10 -7.60
CA GLU A 67 27.01 16.01 -8.16
C GLU A 67 26.53 16.99 -7.11
N ASN A 68 26.59 18.29 -7.40
CA ASN A 68 25.93 19.29 -6.58
C ASN A 68 24.42 19.21 -6.78
N VAL A 69 23.67 19.10 -5.69
CA VAL A 69 22.21 19.05 -5.69
C VAL A 69 21.65 20.09 -4.71
N ARG A 70 20.34 20.38 -4.79
CA ARG A 70 19.70 21.29 -3.85
C ARG A 70 19.87 20.77 -2.42
N GLY A 71 20.58 21.55 -1.59
CA GLY A 71 20.81 21.26 -0.18
C GLY A 71 22.02 20.37 0.13
N GLY A 72 22.82 19.94 -0.86
CA GLY A 72 24.00 19.11 -0.58
C GLY A 72 24.63 18.47 -1.83
N GLN A 73 25.17 17.27 -1.65
CA GLN A 73 25.84 16.51 -2.70
C GLN A 73 25.16 15.16 -2.91
N ARG A 74 25.30 14.62 -4.12
CA ARG A 74 24.86 13.27 -4.49
C ARG A 74 25.97 12.55 -5.24
N LYS A 75 26.07 11.24 -5.04
CA LYS A 75 26.73 10.32 -5.97
C LYS A 75 25.81 9.15 -6.28
N ARG A 76 25.74 8.77 -7.54
CA ARG A 76 24.90 7.67 -8.03
C ARG A 76 25.71 6.39 -8.14
N PHE A 77 25.10 5.31 -7.70
CA PHE A 77 25.63 3.95 -7.82
C PHE A 77 24.60 3.09 -8.57
N GLN A 78 25.03 1.92 -9.05
CA GLN A 78 24.17 1.04 -9.84
C GLN A 78 22.86 0.70 -9.10
N HIS A 79 22.91 0.46 -7.79
CA HIS A 79 21.76 -0.02 -7.02
C HIS A 79 21.16 1.04 -6.08
N CYS A 80 21.89 2.10 -5.74
CA CYS A 80 21.43 3.16 -4.85
C CYS A 80 21.96 4.54 -5.26
N ASP A 81 21.34 5.59 -4.76
CA ASP A 81 21.90 6.95 -4.77
C ASP A 81 22.24 7.31 -3.32
N ILE A 82 23.43 7.86 -3.09
CA ILE A 82 23.82 8.34 -1.75
C ILE A 82 23.89 9.85 -1.79
N TYR A 83 23.29 10.48 -0.79
CA TYR A 83 23.19 11.93 -0.63
C TYR A 83 23.90 12.34 0.64
N TYR A 84 24.55 13.50 0.64
CA TYR A 84 25.19 14.06 1.81
C TYR A 84 24.76 15.51 2.03
N SER A 85 24.53 15.86 3.28
CA SER A 85 24.51 17.24 3.76
C SER A 85 25.21 17.34 5.11
N ALA A 86 25.76 18.51 5.43
CA ALA A 86 26.41 18.71 6.73
C ALA A 86 25.44 18.57 7.92
N SER A 87 24.13 18.79 7.71
CA SER A 87 23.13 18.71 8.78
C SER A 87 22.64 17.29 9.06
N THR A 88 22.60 16.42 8.05
CA THR A 88 22.01 15.08 8.18
C THR A 88 23.02 13.96 8.03
N GLY A 89 24.19 14.20 7.42
CA GLY A 89 25.15 13.15 7.08
C GLY A 89 24.82 12.47 5.76
N ALA A 90 25.51 11.35 5.48
CA ALA A 90 25.38 10.60 4.25
C ALA A 90 24.31 9.50 4.38
N HIS A 91 23.28 9.56 3.53
CA HIS A 91 22.14 8.63 3.53
C HIS A 91 21.89 8.09 2.13
N GLU A 92 21.60 6.80 2.05
CA GLU A 92 21.23 6.17 0.79
C GLU A 92 19.71 6.20 0.54
N VAL A 93 19.34 6.18 -0.74
CA VAL A 93 18.00 5.81 -1.21
C VAL A 93 18.16 4.77 -2.33
N HIS A 94 17.40 3.66 -2.28
CA HIS A 94 17.48 2.60 -3.29
C HIS A 94 16.11 2.03 -3.69
N GLY A 95 16.12 1.02 -4.56
CA GLY A 95 14.93 0.27 -4.95
C GLY A 95 13.76 1.14 -5.43
N ASP A 96 12.56 0.78 -4.98
CA ASP A 96 11.32 1.45 -5.36
C ASP A 96 11.16 2.83 -4.73
N ILE A 97 11.76 3.05 -3.56
CA ILE A 97 11.77 4.36 -2.92
C ILE A 97 12.60 5.33 -3.75
N ARG A 98 13.77 4.91 -4.25
CA ARG A 98 14.58 5.73 -5.18
C ARG A 98 13.80 6.05 -6.44
N ARG A 99 13.14 5.05 -7.06
CA ARG A 99 12.30 5.28 -8.25
C ARG A 99 11.22 6.34 -8.00
N LYS A 100 10.56 6.27 -6.84
CA LYS A 100 9.55 7.24 -6.43
C LYS A 100 10.15 8.62 -6.18
N TYR A 101 11.25 8.70 -5.43
CA TYR A 101 11.93 9.94 -5.13
C TYR A 101 12.40 10.66 -6.39
N ASP A 102 12.99 9.94 -7.34
CA ASP A 102 13.40 10.47 -8.64
C ASP A 102 12.20 10.99 -9.45
N PHE A 103 11.09 10.24 -9.48
CA PHE A 103 9.85 10.67 -10.14
C PHE A 103 9.30 11.99 -9.57
N LYS A 104 9.45 12.21 -8.26
CA LYS A 104 9.03 13.46 -7.60
C LYS A 104 10.00 14.63 -7.86
N GLY A 105 11.15 14.37 -8.48
CA GLY A 105 12.19 15.38 -8.77
C GLY A 105 13.40 15.31 -7.83
N GLY A 106 13.50 14.26 -7.01
CA GLY A 106 14.64 14.04 -6.13
C GLY A 106 14.90 15.22 -5.19
N PRO A 107 16.16 15.67 -5.05
CA PRO A 107 16.51 16.83 -4.21
C PRO A 107 15.82 18.14 -4.57
N ASN A 108 15.34 18.27 -5.81
CA ASN A 108 14.65 19.48 -6.27
C ASN A 108 13.16 19.50 -5.88
N SER A 109 12.63 18.38 -5.40
CA SER A 109 11.26 18.27 -4.87
C SER A 109 11.12 18.91 -3.48
N ASP A 110 9.89 18.99 -2.99
CA ASP A 110 9.59 19.43 -1.62
C ASP A 110 10.03 18.42 -0.55
N LEU A 111 10.50 17.23 -0.93
CA LEU A 111 11.07 16.27 0.00
C LEU A 111 12.49 16.69 0.44
N PHE A 112 13.25 17.40 -0.41
CA PHE A 112 14.69 17.66 -0.19
C PHE A 112 15.46 16.35 0.08
N LEU A 113 16.63 16.44 0.72
CA LEU A 113 17.54 15.31 0.91
C LEU A 113 17.05 14.29 1.95
N PRO A 114 17.40 13.00 1.79
CA PRO A 114 17.14 11.99 2.81
C PRO A 114 17.86 12.30 4.12
N VAL A 115 17.22 11.91 5.23
CA VAL A 115 17.75 12.02 6.60
C VAL A 115 17.89 10.66 7.28
N THR A 116 17.50 9.60 6.59
CA THR A 116 17.72 8.20 6.95
C THR A 116 18.15 7.44 5.70
N ASP A 117 18.89 6.35 5.90
CA ASP A 117 18.93 5.27 4.92
C ASP A 117 17.54 4.62 4.78
N GLU A 118 17.35 3.80 3.75
CA GLU A 118 16.15 2.98 3.60
C GLU A 118 16.10 1.97 4.75
N THR A 119 15.13 2.16 5.63
CA THR A 119 15.03 1.45 6.90
C THR A 119 13.80 0.56 6.90
N ALA A 120 13.92 -0.64 7.48
CA ALA A 120 12.77 -1.50 7.74
C ALA A 120 11.79 -0.81 8.69
N THR A 121 10.51 -0.84 8.34
CA THR A 121 9.46 -0.40 9.26
C THR A 121 9.46 -1.29 10.50
N PRO A 122 9.03 -0.76 11.65
CA PRO A 122 8.92 -1.52 12.89
C PRO A 122 8.12 -2.83 12.79
N ASP A 123 7.09 -2.94 11.94
CA ASP A 123 6.35 -4.19 11.67
C ASP A 123 7.10 -5.20 10.79
N ARG A 124 8.26 -4.80 10.23
CA ARG A 124 9.16 -5.56 9.35
C ARG A 124 8.62 -5.89 7.96
N ILE A 125 7.49 -5.33 7.56
CA ILE A 125 6.88 -5.60 6.25
C ILE A 125 7.34 -4.57 5.22
N GLY A 126 7.24 -3.29 5.57
CA GLY A 126 7.60 -2.17 4.71
C GLY A 126 9.04 -1.68 4.86
N ARG A 127 9.34 -0.66 4.06
CA ARG A 127 10.60 0.10 4.07
C ARG A 127 10.28 1.58 3.99
N TYR A 128 11.16 2.44 4.47
CA TYR A 128 10.97 3.89 4.34
C TYR A 128 12.28 4.66 4.30
N ASN A 129 12.21 5.85 3.68
CA ASN A 129 13.16 6.94 3.93
C ASN A 129 12.41 8.15 4.48
N HIS A 130 13.00 8.84 5.46
CA HIS A 130 12.59 10.19 5.83
C HIS A 130 13.42 11.22 5.08
N PHE A 131 12.84 12.38 4.81
CA PHE A 131 13.47 13.46 4.08
C PHE A 131 13.34 14.79 4.83
N SER A 132 14.29 15.71 4.60
CA SER A 132 14.45 16.94 5.38
C SER A 132 13.34 17.98 5.12
N GLY A 133 12.61 17.86 4.01
CA GLY A 133 11.44 18.67 3.67
C GLY A 133 10.17 18.32 4.45
N ASN A 134 10.28 17.69 5.62
CA ASN A 134 9.16 17.13 6.39
C ASN A 134 8.32 16.13 5.57
N GLY A 135 9.01 15.22 4.89
CA GLY A 135 8.41 14.22 4.03
C GLY A 135 8.94 12.82 4.29
N SER A 136 8.23 11.82 3.81
CA SER A 136 8.65 10.43 3.82
C SER A 136 8.11 9.71 2.61
N ILE A 137 8.86 8.72 2.16
CA ILE A 137 8.36 7.74 1.20
C ILE A 137 8.37 6.40 1.94
N TYR A 138 7.21 5.77 1.99
CA TYR A 138 7.03 4.44 2.55
C TYR A 138 6.73 3.47 1.41
N TRP A 139 7.42 2.34 1.40
CA TRP A 139 7.15 1.23 0.51
C TRP A 139 6.56 0.05 1.29
N HIS A 140 5.57 -0.61 0.69
CA HIS A 140 5.00 -1.86 1.16
C HIS A 140 4.74 -2.76 -0.05
N PRO A 141 4.96 -4.09 0.04
CA PRO A 141 4.81 -5.01 -1.09
C PRO A 141 3.42 -4.92 -1.76
N ASP A 142 2.37 -4.69 -0.97
CA ASP A 142 1.00 -4.58 -1.47
C ASP A 142 0.55 -3.16 -1.87
N THR A 143 1.29 -2.10 -1.52
CA THR A 143 0.84 -0.72 -1.85
C THR A 143 1.77 -0.03 -2.84
N GLY A 144 3.05 -0.39 -2.88
CA GLY A 144 4.10 0.31 -3.62
C GLY A 144 4.70 1.47 -2.81
N PRO A 145 5.58 2.27 -3.42
CA PRO A 145 6.19 3.43 -2.77
C PRO A 145 5.26 4.65 -2.80
N MET A 146 4.85 5.14 -1.64
CA MET A 146 3.94 6.28 -1.51
C MET A 146 4.57 7.41 -0.70
N GLU A 147 4.40 8.63 -1.19
CA GLU A 147 4.82 9.84 -0.51
C GLU A 147 3.79 10.30 0.52
N VAL A 148 4.26 10.71 1.70
CA VAL A 148 3.48 11.31 2.77
C VAL A 148 4.32 12.42 3.41
N ARG A 149 3.79 13.64 3.50
CA ARG A 149 4.52 14.85 3.95
C ARG A 149 3.69 15.78 4.84
N GLY A 150 4.30 16.86 5.28
CA GLY A 150 3.61 17.98 5.95
C GLY A 150 2.71 17.55 7.12
N GLY A 151 1.51 18.12 7.16
CA GLY A 151 0.53 17.88 8.22
C GLY A 151 -0.11 16.50 8.19
N ILE A 152 -0.29 15.89 7.01
CA ILE A 152 -0.81 14.52 6.88
C ILE A 152 0.19 13.54 7.49
N ARG A 153 1.48 13.68 7.17
CA ARG A 153 2.55 12.90 7.79
C ARG A 153 2.59 13.07 9.30
N ALA A 154 2.53 14.30 9.79
CA ALA A 154 2.54 14.58 11.23
C ALA A 154 1.32 13.97 11.95
N THR A 155 0.14 14.03 11.32
CA THR A 155 -1.08 13.41 11.85
C THR A 155 -0.96 11.90 11.91
N TRP A 156 -0.52 11.28 10.81
CA TRP A 156 -0.31 9.83 10.73
C TRP A 156 0.75 9.35 11.73
N ALA A 157 1.84 10.09 11.89
CA ALA A 157 2.87 9.85 12.90
C ALA A 157 2.29 9.84 14.32
N GLY A 158 1.47 10.85 14.66
CA GLY A 158 0.79 10.94 15.95
C GLY A 158 -0.22 9.81 16.19
N GLN A 159 -0.70 9.16 15.12
CA GLN A 159 -1.60 8.00 15.18
C GLN A 159 -0.85 6.64 15.19
N GLY A 160 0.49 6.65 15.30
CA GLY A 160 1.29 5.44 15.40
C GLY A 160 1.83 4.91 14.06
N TRP A 161 1.92 5.76 13.03
CA TRP A 161 2.51 5.40 11.73
C TRP A 161 1.83 4.17 11.11
N GLU A 162 2.61 3.28 10.48
CA GLU A 162 2.12 2.07 9.81
C GLU A 162 1.51 1.04 10.78
N ARG A 163 1.85 1.12 12.06
CA ARG A 163 1.24 0.32 13.13
C ARG A 163 -0.09 0.88 13.64
N GLY A 164 -0.39 2.13 13.27
CA GLY A 164 -1.65 2.79 13.58
C GLY A 164 -2.83 2.20 12.81
N GLY A 165 -4.05 2.58 13.19
CA GLY A 165 -5.27 2.04 12.59
C GLY A 165 -5.39 2.26 11.08
N LEU A 166 -4.73 3.28 10.53
CA LEU A 166 -4.72 3.59 9.10
C LEU A 166 -3.89 2.61 8.25
N GLY A 167 -2.84 2.02 8.81
CA GLY A 167 -1.87 1.21 8.08
C GLY A 167 -0.95 2.05 7.18
N TYR A 168 -0.52 1.46 6.06
CA TYR A 168 0.38 2.11 5.09
C TYR A 168 -0.35 3.10 4.18
N PRO A 169 0.34 4.14 3.68
CA PRO A 169 -0.17 4.97 2.60
C PRO A 169 -0.41 4.13 1.32
N THR A 170 -1.47 4.48 0.62
CA THR A 170 -1.94 3.88 -0.64
C THR A 170 -2.09 4.92 -1.75
N SER A 171 -1.73 6.17 -1.48
CA SER A 171 -1.60 7.24 -2.48
C SER A 171 -0.54 8.23 -2.02
N ASP A 172 0.00 9.00 -2.96
CA ASP A 172 0.62 10.28 -2.63
C ASP A 172 -0.43 11.25 -2.06
N GLU A 173 0.05 12.38 -1.51
CA GLU A 173 -0.83 13.51 -1.18
C GLU A 173 -1.44 14.15 -2.42
N MET A 174 -2.76 14.31 -2.38
CA MET A 174 -3.55 14.93 -3.43
C MET A 174 -4.17 16.23 -2.92
N MET A 175 -4.02 17.30 -3.72
CA MET A 175 -4.65 18.59 -3.44
C MET A 175 -6.14 18.55 -3.81
N ILE A 176 -6.98 19.24 -3.04
CA ILE A 176 -8.41 19.38 -3.33
C ILE A 176 -8.65 20.66 -4.13
N GLY A 177 -9.07 20.51 -5.38
CA GLY A 177 -9.31 21.62 -6.29
C GLY A 177 -8.03 22.42 -6.55
N GLN A 178 -8.12 23.75 -6.48
CA GLN A 178 -6.96 24.66 -6.57
C GLN A 178 -6.60 25.26 -5.21
N SER A 179 -7.12 24.71 -4.10
CA SER A 179 -6.86 25.23 -2.76
C SER A 179 -5.53 24.68 -2.23
N PRO A 180 -4.50 25.52 -2.03
CA PRO A 180 -3.24 25.06 -1.45
C PRO A 180 -3.38 24.63 0.01
N ALA A 181 -4.53 24.91 0.64
CA ALA A 181 -4.80 24.62 2.05
C ALA A 181 -5.46 23.26 2.29
N GLN A 182 -5.93 22.56 1.25
CA GLN A 182 -6.66 21.30 1.39
C GLN A 182 -5.98 20.15 0.68
N TRP A 183 -5.62 19.12 1.45
CA TRP A 183 -4.92 17.94 0.98
C TRP A 183 -5.53 16.69 1.57
N PHE A 184 -5.38 15.55 0.89
CA PHE A 184 -5.70 14.26 1.46
C PHE A 184 -4.79 13.16 0.94
N SER A 185 -4.68 12.08 1.71
CA SER A 185 -4.03 10.84 1.30
C SER A 185 -4.88 9.65 1.68
N ASP A 186 -4.88 8.66 0.80
CA ASP A 186 -5.43 7.35 1.08
C ASP A 186 -4.44 6.50 1.87
N PHE A 187 -4.93 5.81 2.89
CA PHE A 187 -4.23 4.76 3.63
C PHE A 187 -4.96 3.43 3.48
N GLN A 188 -4.33 2.31 3.80
CA GLN A 188 -4.94 0.98 3.69
C GLN A 188 -6.34 0.90 4.31
N ASN A 189 -6.54 1.53 5.46
CA ASN A 189 -7.78 1.42 6.23
C ASN A 189 -8.52 2.76 6.38
N GLY A 190 -8.10 3.81 5.69
CA GLY A 190 -8.72 5.12 5.87
C GLY A 190 -8.23 6.20 4.93
N VAL A 191 -8.66 7.43 5.22
CA VAL A 191 -8.25 8.64 4.53
C VAL A 191 -7.88 9.65 5.60
N LEU A 192 -6.73 10.31 5.43
CA LEU A 192 -6.45 11.54 6.17
C LEU A 192 -6.73 12.71 5.27
N PHE A 193 -7.53 13.64 5.78
CA PHE A 193 -7.78 14.94 5.16
C PHE A 193 -7.18 16.02 6.05
N TRP A 194 -6.48 16.97 5.43
CA TRP A 194 -5.81 18.07 6.08
C TRP A 194 -6.33 19.39 5.54
N GLN A 195 -6.69 20.28 6.46
CA GLN A 195 -7.16 21.62 6.16
C GLN A 195 -6.80 22.58 7.29
N ASP A 196 -6.41 23.81 6.94
CA ASP A 196 -6.23 24.93 7.88
C ASP A 196 -5.33 24.57 9.08
N ASN A 197 -4.23 23.87 8.78
CA ASN A 197 -3.24 23.36 9.74
C ASN A 197 -3.76 22.32 10.74
N ALA A 198 -4.83 21.60 10.39
CA ALA A 198 -5.37 20.51 11.19
C ALA A 198 -5.76 19.30 10.34
N GLY A 199 -5.64 18.10 10.94
CA GLY A 199 -6.28 16.90 10.43
C GLY A 199 -7.76 16.96 10.77
N ILE A 200 -8.62 16.80 9.78
CA ILE A 200 -10.07 16.82 9.96
C ILE A 200 -10.64 15.49 9.48
N ASP A 201 -11.47 14.86 10.31
CA ASP A 201 -12.14 13.62 9.95
C ASP A 201 -13.06 13.84 8.74
N PRO A 202 -12.87 13.10 7.63
CA PRO A 202 -13.76 13.16 6.49
C PRO A 202 -15.19 12.76 6.87
N ALA A 203 -16.18 13.25 6.12
CA ALA A 203 -17.53 12.72 6.21
C ALA A 203 -17.57 11.32 5.59
N VAL A 204 -18.30 10.38 6.20
CA VAL A 204 -18.28 8.97 5.77
C VAL A 204 -19.68 8.42 5.56
N ALA A 205 -19.80 7.54 4.57
CA ALA A 205 -20.92 6.61 4.41
C ALA A 205 -20.36 5.19 4.39
N THR A 206 -20.96 4.26 5.13
CA THR A 206 -20.46 2.89 5.28
C THR A 206 -21.55 1.88 4.97
N LEU A 207 -21.22 0.93 4.10
CA LEU A 207 -21.94 -0.32 3.94
C LEU A 207 -21.18 -1.40 4.73
N SER A 208 -21.81 -1.92 5.79
CA SER A 208 -21.21 -2.93 6.65
C SER A 208 -20.95 -4.23 5.89
N ARG A 209 -20.13 -5.14 6.46
CA ARG A 209 -19.93 -6.48 5.91
C ARG A 209 -21.25 -7.22 5.63
N SER A 210 -22.22 -7.13 6.55
CA SER A 210 -23.52 -7.76 6.39
C SER A 210 -24.33 -7.12 5.26
N GLY A 211 -24.28 -5.79 5.12
CA GLY A 211 -24.91 -5.08 4.02
C GLY A 211 -24.28 -5.43 2.66
N VAL A 212 -22.94 -5.54 2.59
CA VAL A 212 -22.24 -6.02 1.40
C VAL A 212 -22.69 -7.43 1.05
N LEU A 213 -22.72 -8.34 2.03
CA LEU A 213 -23.16 -9.72 1.79
C LEU A 213 -24.61 -9.77 1.28
N ALA A 214 -25.54 -9.04 1.90
CA ALA A 214 -26.93 -9.01 1.49
C ALA A 214 -27.11 -8.43 0.07
N ALA A 215 -26.42 -7.33 -0.26
CA ALA A 215 -26.48 -6.73 -1.58
C ALA A 215 -25.97 -7.68 -2.67
N PHE A 216 -24.85 -8.38 -2.42
CA PHE A 216 -24.30 -9.33 -3.38
C PHE A 216 -25.07 -10.64 -3.45
N GLU A 217 -25.63 -11.13 -2.34
CA GLU A 217 -26.53 -12.28 -2.37
C GLU A 217 -27.74 -12.01 -3.26
N ALA A 218 -28.37 -10.84 -3.11
CA ALA A 218 -29.46 -10.40 -3.99
C ALA A 218 -28.98 -10.31 -5.45
N ALA A 219 -27.80 -9.73 -5.70
CA ALA A 219 -27.23 -9.61 -7.04
C ALA A 219 -27.02 -10.99 -7.72
N PHE A 220 -26.44 -11.94 -6.98
CA PHE A 220 -26.17 -13.29 -7.49
C PHE A 220 -27.48 -14.00 -7.83
N ARG A 221 -28.47 -13.96 -6.93
CA ARG A 221 -29.78 -14.59 -7.15
C ARG A 221 -30.55 -13.97 -8.31
N ASN A 222 -30.46 -12.65 -8.49
CA ASN A 222 -31.16 -11.95 -9.57
C ASN A 222 -30.49 -12.14 -10.94
N ARG A 223 -29.16 -12.29 -10.98
CA ARG A 223 -28.40 -12.35 -12.24
C ARG A 223 -28.09 -13.77 -12.72
N ILE A 224 -28.08 -14.77 -11.84
CA ILE A 224 -27.91 -16.17 -12.20
C ILE A 224 -29.31 -16.73 -12.50
N THR A 225 -29.70 -16.68 -13.78
CA THR A 225 -31.07 -17.00 -14.22
C THR A 225 -31.24 -18.44 -14.73
N ASP A 226 -30.17 -19.25 -14.73
CA ASP A 226 -30.27 -20.67 -15.11
C ASP A 226 -31.07 -21.42 -14.04
N ALA A 227 -32.27 -21.87 -14.40
CA ALA A 227 -33.22 -22.54 -13.50
C ALA A 227 -32.69 -23.86 -12.91
N ARG A 228 -31.60 -24.42 -13.43
CA ARG A 228 -30.97 -25.62 -12.88
C ARG A 228 -30.05 -25.29 -11.70
N VAL A 229 -29.60 -24.05 -11.57
CA VAL A 229 -28.62 -23.63 -10.56
C VAL A 229 -29.37 -23.12 -9.33
N ASP A 230 -29.42 -23.93 -8.28
CA ASP A 230 -29.92 -23.48 -6.98
C ASP A 230 -28.77 -22.92 -6.14
N ILE A 231 -28.96 -21.70 -5.63
CA ILE A 231 -28.00 -21.03 -4.74
C ILE A 231 -28.52 -21.19 -3.32
N GLN A 232 -27.93 -22.09 -2.55
CA GLN A 232 -28.34 -22.31 -1.17
C GLN A 232 -27.67 -21.31 -0.22
N SER A 233 -26.42 -20.91 -0.50
CA SER A 233 -25.70 -19.96 0.34
C SER A 233 -24.75 -19.06 -0.45
N VAL A 234 -24.55 -17.85 0.10
CA VAL A 234 -23.52 -16.89 -0.31
C VAL A 234 -22.75 -16.49 0.93
N SER A 235 -21.42 -16.46 0.83
CA SER A 235 -20.53 -16.07 1.94
C SER A 235 -19.32 -15.30 1.45
N ILE A 236 -18.69 -14.51 2.32
CA ILE A 236 -17.40 -13.86 2.04
C ILE A 236 -16.29 -14.72 2.62
N VAL A 237 -15.45 -15.30 1.75
CA VAL A 237 -14.37 -16.22 2.14
C VAL A 237 -12.99 -15.55 2.17
N GLY A 238 -12.85 -14.36 1.61
CA GLY A 238 -11.59 -13.63 1.64
C GLY A 238 -11.73 -12.16 1.28
N VAL A 239 -10.80 -11.36 1.78
CA VAL A 239 -10.56 -9.99 1.33
C VAL A 239 -9.06 -9.88 1.05
N SER A 240 -8.70 -9.48 -0.17
CA SER A 240 -7.28 -9.31 -0.51
C SER A 240 -6.68 -8.12 0.23
N SER A 241 -5.35 -8.01 0.23
CA SER A 241 -4.72 -6.72 0.48
C SER A 241 -5.04 -5.73 -0.65
N THR A 242 -4.68 -4.46 -0.46
CA THR A 242 -4.73 -3.46 -1.55
C THR A 242 -3.83 -3.88 -2.69
N GLY A 243 -4.14 -3.47 -3.92
CA GLY A 243 -3.30 -3.80 -5.08
C GLY A 243 -2.28 -2.71 -5.34
N GLY A 244 -0.99 -3.02 -5.26
CA GLY A 244 0.09 -2.03 -5.40
C GLY A 244 0.08 -1.34 -6.76
N ASP A 245 0.38 -0.04 -6.73
CA ASP A 245 0.62 0.80 -7.92
C ASP A 245 1.59 1.91 -7.52
N PHE A 246 2.26 2.52 -8.50
CA PHE A 246 3.27 3.54 -8.25
C PHE A 246 2.67 4.89 -7.81
N MET A 247 1.44 5.20 -8.19
CA MET A 247 0.80 6.50 -7.91
C MET A 247 -0.33 6.40 -6.88
N ARG A 248 -1.18 5.38 -7.00
CA ARG A 248 -2.32 5.16 -6.10
C ARG A 248 -2.77 3.70 -6.18
N SER A 249 -2.69 2.98 -5.07
CA SER A 249 -3.05 1.57 -5.00
C SER A 249 -4.52 1.33 -5.33
N ARG A 250 -4.80 0.18 -5.95
CA ARG A 250 -6.16 -0.31 -6.19
C ARG A 250 -6.81 -0.79 -4.89
N ASN A 251 -8.13 -0.79 -4.89
CA ASN A 251 -8.93 -1.26 -3.77
C ASN A 251 -8.77 -2.76 -3.50
N ARG A 252 -9.16 -3.21 -2.31
CA ARG A 252 -9.20 -4.64 -1.98
C ARG A 252 -10.25 -5.37 -2.82
N THR A 253 -10.00 -6.63 -3.11
CA THR A 253 -10.94 -7.56 -3.75
C THR A 253 -11.65 -8.39 -2.69
N ILE A 254 -12.97 -8.48 -2.77
CA ILE A 254 -13.78 -9.36 -1.91
C ILE A 254 -14.02 -10.66 -2.66
N THR A 255 -13.66 -11.80 -2.07
CA THR A 255 -13.95 -13.12 -2.63
C THR A 255 -15.22 -13.66 -2.00
N PHE A 256 -16.26 -13.80 -2.82
CA PHE A 256 -17.50 -14.46 -2.44
C PHE A 256 -17.44 -15.94 -2.77
N ARG A 257 -17.97 -16.79 -1.90
CA ARG A 257 -18.27 -18.19 -2.20
C ARG A 257 -19.77 -18.37 -2.30
N LEU A 258 -20.21 -18.88 -3.44
CA LEU A 258 -21.56 -19.39 -3.66
C LEU A 258 -21.51 -20.90 -3.51
N ALA A 259 -22.53 -21.49 -2.89
CA ALA A 259 -22.69 -22.94 -2.84
C ALA A 259 -24.17 -23.33 -2.95
N GLY A 260 -24.42 -24.49 -3.54
CA GLY A 260 -25.75 -25.06 -3.64
C GLY A 260 -25.73 -26.33 -4.48
N GLU A 261 -26.87 -26.60 -5.09
CA GLU A 261 -27.11 -27.82 -5.86
C GLU A 261 -27.42 -27.46 -7.32
N VAL A 262 -27.22 -28.43 -8.22
CA VAL A 262 -27.69 -28.32 -9.59
C VAL A 262 -28.68 -29.42 -9.90
N SER A 263 -29.85 -29.04 -10.41
CA SER A 263 -30.87 -30.01 -10.78
C SER A 263 -30.34 -30.94 -11.87
N SER A 264 -30.30 -32.23 -11.53
CA SER A 264 -29.95 -33.32 -12.43
C SER A 264 -31.06 -33.59 -13.47
N GLY A 265 -32.26 -33.04 -13.26
CA GLY A 265 -33.44 -33.31 -14.09
C GLY A 265 -34.01 -34.73 -13.91
N HIS A 266 -33.50 -35.50 -12.94
CA HIS A 266 -33.86 -36.90 -12.73
C HIS A 266 -34.18 -37.20 -11.26
N TRP A 267 -35.42 -37.60 -10.98
CA TRP A 267 -35.90 -37.83 -9.60
C TRP A 267 -35.15 -38.92 -8.81
N PHE A 268 -34.44 -39.83 -9.50
CA PHE A 268 -33.72 -40.96 -8.90
C PHE A 268 -32.22 -40.70 -8.74
N ILE A 269 -31.73 -39.55 -9.18
CA ILE A 269 -30.31 -39.17 -9.09
C ILE A 269 -30.22 -38.01 -8.09
N PRO A 270 -29.40 -38.12 -7.03
CA PRO A 270 -29.13 -36.98 -6.16
C PRO A 270 -28.59 -35.79 -6.95
N ASP A 271 -29.08 -34.60 -6.66
CA ASP A 271 -28.60 -33.39 -7.30
C ASP A 271 -27.15 -33.10 -6.86
N PRO A 272 -26.22 -32.85 -7.80
CA PRO A 272 -24.82 -32.63 -7.46
C PRO A 272 -24.59 -31.31 -6.72
N ASP A 273 -23.71 -31.35 -5.72
CA ASP A 273 -23.25 -30.18 -5.00
C ASP A 273 -22.20 -29.40 -5.82
N TRP A 274 -22.28 -28.09 -5.75
CA TRP A 274 -21.28 -27.20 -6.33
C TRP A 274 -20.94 -26.06 -5.37
N TRP A 275 -19.70 -25.57 -5.48
CA TRP A 275 -19.34 -24.27 -4.93
C TRP A 275 -18.43 -23.52 -5.89
N LEU A 276 -18.56 -22.19 -5.88
CA LEU A 276 -17.81 -21.29 -6.73
C LEU A 276 -17.28 -20.11 -5.92
N GLU A 277 -15.99 -19.80 -6.08
CA GLU A 277 -15.37 -18.59 -5.56
C GLU A 277 -15.27 -17.51 -6.64
N MET A 278 -15.82 -16.33 -6.38
CA MET A 278 -15.81 -15.19 -7.26
C MET A 278 -15.10 -13.99 -6.60
N PRO A 279 -13.93 -13.58 -7.10
CA PRO A 279 -13.30 -12.32 -6.72
C PRO A 279 -14.05 -11.14 -7.36
N ILE A 280 -14.48 -10.19 -6.52
CA ILE A 280 -15.15 -8.95 -6.93
C ILE A 280 -14.32 -7.74 -6.49
N LEU A 281 -14.08 -6.84 -7.42
CA LEU A 281 -13.50 -5.52 -7.16
C LEU A 281 -14.61 -4.46 -7.16
N ILE A 282 -14.58 -3.62 -6.13
CA ILE A 282 -15.39 -2.41 -6.02
C ILE A 282 -14.47 -1.22 -6.29
N GLU A 283 -14.75 -0.47 -7.34
CA GLU A 283 -13.87 0.60 -7.81
C GLU A 283 -14.65 1.87 -8.16
N ALA A 284 -13.97 3.00 -7.99
CA ALA A 284 -14.44 4.32 -8.35
C ALA A 284 -13.65 4.82 -9.56
N ILE A 285 -14.34 5.19 -10.63
CA ILE A 285 -13.71 5.59 -11.91
C ILE A 285 -14.28 6.94 -12.37
N PRO A 286 -13.43 7.95 -12.67
CA PRO A 286 -12.00 7.99 -12.37
C PRO A 286 -11.72 7.93 -10.86
N ALA A 287 -10.45 7.77 -10.48
CA ALA A 287 -10.05 7.74 -9.07
C ALA A 287 -10.50 9.05 -8.37
N PRO A 288 -11.20 9.00 -7.23
CA PRO A 288 -11.82 10.20 -6.66
C PRO A 288 -10.78 11.22 -6.20
N ASN A 289 -11.04 12.50 -6.46
CA ASN A 289 -10.19 13.63 -6.08
C ASN A 289 -11.01 14.83 -5.53
N ALA A 290 -12.28 14.57 -5.19
CA ALA A 290 -13.30 15.55 -4.81
C ALA A 290 -13.59 16.67 -5.82
N ALA A 291 -13.11 16.56 -7.07
CA ALA A 291 -13.27 17.59 -8.10
C ALA A 291 -13.86 17.05 -9.42
N THR A 292 -13.91 15.73 -9.61
CA THR A 292 -14.47 15.09 -10.80
C THR A 292 -15.69 14.26 -10.47
N ASP A 293 -16.60 14.13 -11.43
CA ASP A 293 -17.67 13.13 -11.36
C ASP A 293 -17.04 11.73 -11.30
N VAL A 294 -17.62 10.85 -10.51
CA VAL A 294 -17.12 9.51 -10.26
C VAL A 294 -18.25 8.51 -10.43
N ARG A 295 -17.98 7.44 -11.18
CA ARG A 295 -18.82 6.24 -11.18
C ARG A 295 -18.29 5.23 -10.18
N LEU A 296 -19.11 4.86 -9.21
CA LEU A 296 -18.89 3.69 -8.39
C LEU A 296 -19.42 2.47 -9.15
N GLN A 297 -18.58 1.48 -9.37
CA GLN A 297 -18.96 0.24 -10.04
C GLN A 297 -18.38 -0.98 -9.34
N VAL A 298 -18.98 -2.13 -9.61
CA VAL A 298 -18.47 -3.43 -9.19
C VAL A 298 -18.21 -4.29 -10.41
N ARG A 299 -17.13 -5.06 -10.39
CA ARG A 299 -16.81 -6.00 -11.46
C ARG A 299 -16.09 -7.21 -10.94
N ARG A 300 -16.16 -8.31 -11.69
CA ARG A 300 -15.33 -9.48 -11.45
C ARG A 300 -13.84 -9.12 -11.62
N ASN A 301 -12.99 -9.68 -10.77
CA ASN A 301 -11.54 -9.47 -10.78
C ASN A 301 -10.78 -10.79 -10.97
N GLY A 302 -10.81 -11.32 -12.20
CA GLY A 302 -10.22 -12.61 -12.56
C GLY A 302 -11.27 -13.70 -12.81
N SER A 303 -10.82 -14.94 -13.00
CA SER A 303 -11.72 -16.07 -13.24
C SER A 303 -12.37 -16.56 -11.95
N ALA A 304 -13.61 -17.07 -12.05
CA ALA A 304 -14.21 -17.78 -10.94
C ALA A 304 -13.54 -19.15 -10.76
N ARG A 305 -13.49 -19.68 -9.55
CA ARG A 305 -13.04 -21.05 -9.30
C ARG A 305 -14.25 -21.89 -8.93
N ILE A 306 -14.60 -22.87 -9.76
CA ILE A 306 -15.71 -23.79 -9.48
C ILE A 306 -15.16 -25.16 -9.11
N HIS A 307 -15.81 -25.75 -8.12
CA HIS A 307 -15.66 -27.14 -7.76
C HIS A 307 -17.06 -27.75 -7.73
N ALA A 308 -17.15 -29.01 -8.15
CA ALA A 308 -18.40 -29.74 -8.07
C ALA A 308 -18.11 -31.20 -7.74
N SER A 309 -18.98 -31.80 -6.94
CA SER A 309 -18.82 -33.12 -6.35
C SER A 309 -20.12 -33.91 -6.46
N ASN A 310 -20.08 -35.20 -6.07
CA ASN A 310 -21.27 -36.07 -6.02
C ASN A 310 -21.99 -36.32 -7.36
N PHE A 311 -21.29 -36.19 -8.49
CA PHE A 311 -21.86 -36.56 -9.78
C PHE A 311 -21.87 -38.08 -9.95
N ALA A 312 -23.05 -38.66 -10.09
CA ALA A 312 -23.26 -40.08 -10.39
C ALA A 312 -22.92 -40.45 -11.86
N GLY A 313 -21.76 -40.00 -12.36
CA GLY A 313 -21.22 -40.38 -13.69
C GLY A 313 -21.81 -39.63 -14.89
N ILE A 314 -22.66 -38.62 -14.69
CA ILE A 314 -23.28 -37.83 -15.77
C ILE A 314 -22.52 -36.53 -15.98
N GLY A 315 -22.02 -36.31 -17.20
CA GLY A 315 -21.68 -34.99 -17.78
C GLY A 315 -21.13 -33.93 -16.83
N THR A 316 -20.23 -34.32 -15.92
CA THR A 316 -19.68 -33.46 -14.85
C THR A 316 -19.11 -32.19 -15.45
N ARG A 317 -18.40 -32.35 -16.56
CA ARG A 317 -17.72 -31.27 -17.24
C ARG A 317 -18.71 -30.29 -17.87
N GLU A 318 -19.70 -30.77 -18.61
CA GLU A 318 -20.71 -29.94 -19.27
C GLU A 318 -21.57 -29.20 -18.24
N THR A 319 -21.91 -29.84 -17.13
CA THR A 319 -22.66 -29.20 -16.03
C THR A 319 -21.82 -28.15 -15.32
N VAL A 320 -20.56 -28.45 -14.98
CA VAL A 320 -19.63 -27.50 -14.36
C VAL A 320 -19.35 -26.31 -15.27
N GLU A 321 -19.14 -26.55 -16.57
CA GLU A 321 -18.96 -25.50 -17.57
C GLU A 321 -20.24 -24.67 -17.74
N GLY A 322 -21.43 -25.30 -17.69
CA GLY A 322 -22.73 -24.63 -17.70
C GLY A 322 -22.93 -23.69 -16.51
N ILE A 323 -22.67 -24.17 -15.28
CA ILE A 323 -22.76 -23.35 -14.06
C ILE A 323 -21.77 -22.19 -14.14
N ARG A 324 -20.52 -22.47 -14.51
CA ARG A 324 -19.49 -21.45 -14.68
C ARG A 324 -19.98 -20.39 -15.67
N ASN A 325 -20.52 -20.78 -16.83
CA ASN A 325 -20.99 -19.85 -17.83
C ASN A 325 -22.20 -19.03 -17.34
N ALA A 326 -23.17 -19.66 -16.66
CA ALA A 326 -24.30 -18.95 -16.06
C ALA A 326 -23.84 -17.90 -15.03
N VAL A 327 -22.92 -18.28 -14.15
CA VAL A 327 -22.39 -17.40 -13.11
C VAL A 327 -21.49 -16.29 -13.68
N GLU A 328 -20.60 -16.63 -14.62
CA GLU A 328 -19.68 -15.67 -15.23
C GLU A 328 -20.39 -14.71 -16.19
N SER A 329 -21.44 -15.15 -16.90
CA SER A 329 -22.23 -14.30 -17.80
C SER A 329 -22.99 -13.21 -17.03
N GLY A 330 -23.53 -13.52 -15.85
CA GLY A 330 -24.20 -12.55 -14.98
C GLY A 330 -23.29 -11.41 -14.50
N PHE A 331 -21.98 -11.65 -14.44
CA PHE A 331 -20.97 -10.65 -14.01
C PHE A 331 -19.93 -10.37 -15.11
N SER A 332 -20.32 -10.57 -16.37
CA SER A 332 -19.46 -10.38 -17.54
C SER A 332 -19.14 -8.91 -17.82
N ALA A 333 -20.04 -8.01 -17.41
CA ALA A 333 -19.86 -6.56 -17.49
C ALA A 333 -19.83 -5.92 -16.09
N PRO A 334 -19.12 -4.79 -15.92
CA PRO A 334 -19.21 -3.99 -14.70
C PRO A 334 -20.65 -3.54 -14.42
N ILE A 335 -21.03 -3.55 -13.15
CA ILE A 335 -22.33 -3.10 -12.67
C ILE A 335 -22.14 -1.71 -12.07
N SER A 336 -22.84 -0.72 -12.64
CA SER A 336 -22.86 0.64 -12.07
C SER A 336 -23.68 0.65 -10.80
N VAL A 337 -23.08 1.11 -9.70
CA VAL A 337 -23.72 1.24 -8.39
C VAL A 337 -24.29 2.64 -8.21
N ALA A 338 -23.50 3.65 -8.56
CA ALA A 338 -23.89 5.04 -8.45
C ALA A 338 -23.00 5.93 -9.31
N ASP A 339 -23.58 6.97 -9.90
CA ASP A 339 -22.83 8.13 -10.38
C ASP A 339 -22.86 9.21 -9.28
N ILE A 340 -21.68 9.66 -8.86
CA ILE A 340 -21.44 10.59 -7.77
C ILE A 340 -20.90 11.89 -8.39
N PRO A 341 -21.62 13.01 -8.31
CA PRO A 341 -21.19 14.25 -8.95
C PRO A 341 -19.98 14.86 -8.21
N ALA A 342 -19.14 15.61 -8.94
CA ALA A 342 -17.98 16.32 -8.40
C ALA A 342 -18.32 17.16 -7.17
N ALA A 343 -19.49 17.83 -7.19
CA ALA A 343 -19.97 18.67 -6.10
C ALA A 343 -20.17 17.91 -4.77
N ALA A 344 -20.38 16.58 -4.82
CA ALA A 344 -20.45 15.74 -3.63
C ALA A 344 -19.11 15.66 -2.89
N GLY A 345 -17.99 15.93 -3.58
CA GLY A 345 -16.66 15.99 -2.98
C GLY A 345 -16.17 14.62 -2.48
N LEU A 346 -16.38 13.55 -3.26
CA LEU A 346 -15.88 12.23 -2.93
C LEU A 346 -14.34 12.21 -2.98
N LEU A 347 -13.72 11.91 -1.84
CA LEU A 347 -12.27 11.77 -1.66
C LEU A 347 -11.80 10.36 -2.01
N SER A 348 -12.55 9.34 -1.59
CA SER A 348 -12.15 7.95 -1.75
C SER A 348 -13.31 6.97 -1.57
N ALA A 349 -13.17 5.78 -2.14
CA ALA A 349 -14.03 4.64 -1.91
C ALA A 349 -13.14 3.43 -1.56
N LYS A 350 -13.29 2.89 -0.34
CA LYS A 350 -12.41 1.84 0.18
C LYS A 350 -13.20 0.61 0.61
N VAL A 351 -12.65 -0.55 0.30
CA VAL A 351 -13.01 -1.84 0.91
C VAL A 351 -12.07 -2.04 2.10
N LEU A 352 -12.63 -2.21 3.29
CA LEU A 352 -11.92 -2.42 4.54
C LEU A 352 -11.56 -3.91 4.74
N PRO A 353 -10.64 -4.26 5.66
CA PRO A 353 -10.23 -5.65 5.88
C PRO A 353 -11.37 -6.60 6.26
N ASP A 354 -12.43 -6.08 6.88
CA ASP A 354 -13.64 -6.81 7.27
C ASP A 354 -14.65 -6.97 6.13
N ALA A 355 -14.31 -6.53 4.91
CA ALA A 355 -15.14 -6.44 3.71
C ALA A 355 -16.20 -5.33 3.72
N ALA A 356 -16.23 -4.44 4.73
CA ALA A 356 -17.08 -3.26 4.67
C ALA A 356 -16.62 -2.30 3.57
N VAL A 357 -17.57 -1.59 2.94
CA VAL A 357 -17.28 -0.55 1.96
C VAL A 357 -17.51 0.81 2.62
N ARG A 358 -16.51 1.69 2.56
CA ARG A 358 -16.61 3.05 3.08
C ARG A 358 -16.30 4.08 2.01
N LEU A 359 -17.21 5.03 1.86
CA LEU A 359 -17.06 6.21 1.02
C LEU A 359 -16.64 7.38 1.91
N TYR A 360 -15.60 8.10 1.51
CA TYR A 360 -15.06 9.26 2.20
C TYR A 360 -15.35 10.51 1.38
N PHE A 361 -15.98 11.50 1.99
CA PHE A 361 -16.33 12.78 1.40
C PHE A 361 -15.64 13.92 2.15
N ARG A 362 -15.55 15.08 1.52
CA ARG A 362 -15.06 16.30 2.19
C ARG A 362 -15.82 16.54 3.51
N PRO A 363 -15.15 17.09 4.53
CA PRO A 363 -15.77 17.36 5.82
C PRO A 363 -16.67 18.60 5.83
N ASP A 364 -16.81 19.31 4.70
CA ASP A 364 -17.65 20.49 4.54
C ASP A 364 -19.15 20.14 4.52
N VAL A 365 -20.00 21.18 4.49
CA VAL A 365 -21.46 21.01 4.50
C VAL A 365 -21.94 20.16 3.32
N ALA A 366 -21.39 20.38 2.13
CA ALA A 366 -21.77 19.66 0.93
C ALA A 366 -21.39 18.17 1.00
N GLY A 367 -20.16 17.86 1.46
CA GLY A 367 -19.68 16.49 1.62
C GLY A 367 -20.42 15.73 2.72
N ARG A 368 -20.77 16.38 3.85
CA ARG A 368 -21.62 15.78 4.90
C ARG A 368 -23.03 15.48 4.40
N PHE A 369 -23.62 16.39 3.64
CA PHE A 369 -24.92 16.16 3.01
C PHE A 369 -24.87 14.99 2.02
N ALA A 370 -23.84 14.96 1.17
CA ALA A 370 -23.62 13.87 0.23
C ALA A 370 -23.39 12.52 0.94
N ALA A 371 -22.63 12.51 2.04
CA ALA A 371 -22.44 11.31 2.85
C ALA A 371 -23.77 10.80 3.44
N GLY A 372 -24.66 11.69 3.89
CA GLY A 372 -26.00 11.31 4.36
C GLY A 372 -26.87 10.68 3.26
N ILE A 373 -26.88 11.27 2.06
CA ILE A 373 -27.57 10.69 0.89
C ILE A 373 -26.97 9.33 0.53
N ALA A 374 -25.64 9.25 0.50
CA ALA A 374 -24.93 8.01 0.19
C ALA A 374 -25.25 6.92 1.21
N GLN A 375 -25.31 7.25 2.51
CA GLN A 375 -25.69 6.29 3.56
C GLN A 375 -27.10 5.74 3.32
N GLY A 376 -28.09 6.61 3.08
CA GLY A 376 -29.47 6.15 2.82
C GLY A 376 -29.59 5.27 1.57
N ARG A 377 -28.75 5.49 0.55
CA ARG A 377 -28.66 4.61 -0.63
C ARG A 377 -27.97 3.28 -0.31
N LEU A 378 -26.90 3.29 0.48
CA LEU A 378 -26.19 2.09 0.89
C LEU A 378 -27.05 1.18 1.78
N ASP A 379 -27.83 1.77 2.70
CA ASP A 379 -28.74 1.02 3.59
C ASP A 379 -29.82 0.24 2.82
N ASN A 380 -30.14 0.68 1.61
CA ASN A 380 -31.15 0.07 0.73
C ASN A 380 -30.54 -0.46 -0.58
N LEU A 381 -29.23 -0.73 -0.60
CA LEU A 381 -28.54 -1.08 -1.83
C LEU A 381 -29.05 -2.42 -2.39
N GLN A 382 -29.46 -2.38 -3.65
CA GLN A 382 -29.78 -3.55 -4.46
C GLN A 382 -28.95 -3.48 -5.74
N LEU A 383 -28.26 -4.58 -6.09
CA LEU A 383 -27.24 -4.63 -7.14
C LEU A 383 -27.72 -5.35 -8.39
#